data_AF-A0A7X9KD43-F1
#
_entry.id   AF-A0A7X9KD43-F1
#
_cell.length_a   1.000
_cell.length_b   1.000
_cell.length_c   1.000
_cell.angle_alpha   90.00
_cell.angle_beta   90.00
_cell.angle_gamma   90.00
#
_symmetry.space_group_name_H-M   'P 1'
#
loop_
_entity.id
_entity.type
_entity.pdbx_description
1 polymer ?
#
loop_
_entity_poly.entity_id
_entity_poly.type
_entity_poly.pdbx_seq_one_letter_code
_entity_poly.pdbx_strand_id
1 'polypeptide(L)'
;MANDPDRTVYSFFLMVPVTASVEEVSGCETLFTKTLDLALAANAVSEMGITGLTGSYSWDAEDPPKSGASLFAVGEKIHYGPEPGTKKHGSVTFSWTFGEIEPVVALYWVKETERVEFTGEEIEVMAGRKVRLEAEVYPQADEASAGQWELPPSFIAGLEGYDRGNFATGKAIPLAEEEKRRRRIEFYCLDGAFQGKDQKIAYAATIKGEKVEAKGTVKVFSPEADIDVIPEKRVSIGGVSSGKGCSAYLGRIAPPLSIPGMEIKGKARFPAGFEKEEAEHSICYVQLLRENILERKGRFGQQGGDYFQLVSENFSLDTRFPYAGLEGKESLEINDVPSDEIGPLTLNIHHFQDFRTTLLIRPGPDGKAIWLPIETIPWSWRFSLERVKDNPGWDETCLPGNFRITNTRFVIPGKREKFSGKLEDVPSWDKVLDGSEKAMHHNDDNRWLDDVNTFRKIK
;
A
#
# COMPACT_ATOMS: atom_id res chain seq x y z
N MET A 1 -2.28 -13.39 -37.94
CA MET A 1 -3.49 -13.73 -37.17
C MET A 1 -4.57 -14.13 -38.18
N ALA A 2 -4.51 -15.35 -38.69
CA ALA A 2 -5.43 -15.81 -39.74
C ALA A 2 -5.92 -17.23 -39.41
N ASN A 3 -7.24 -17.41 -39.53
CA ASN A 3 -7.99 -18.66 -39.58
C ASN A 3 -8.29 -19.34 -38.24
N ASP A 4 -9.12 -18.69 -37.43
CA ASP A 4 -10.05 -19.41 -36.56
C ASP A 4 -11.43 -19.48 -37.28
N PRO A 5 -11.86 -20.65 -37.77
CA PRO A 5 -13.10 -20.80 -38.53
C PRO A 5 -14.38 -20.63 -37.71
N ASP A 6 -14.29 -20.52 -36.38
CA ASP A 6 -15.46 -20.30 -35.51
C ASP A 6 -15.74 -18.81 -35.22
N ARG A 7 -14.85 -17.90 -35.63
CA ARG A 7 -15.07 -16.44 -35.53
C ARG A 7 -15.97 -15.95 -36.65
N THR A 8 -17.26 -15.86 -36.37
CA THR A 8 -18.21 -15.26 -37.32
C THR A 8 -18.03 -13.74 -37.33
N VAL A 9 -17.42 -13.24 -38.41
CA VAL A 9 -17.19 -11.82 -38.66
C VAL A 9 -18.36 -11.27 -39.47
N TYR A 10 -19.02 -10.23 -38.98
CA TYR A 10 -20.10 -9.55 -39.69
C TYR A 10 -19.63 -8.19 -40.21
N SER A 11 -19.88 -7.93 -41.48
CA SER A 11 -19.79 -6.59 -42.05
C SER A 11 -21.19 -6.00 -42.14
N PHE A 12 -21.38 -4.79 -41.64
CA PHE A 12 -22.62 -4.05 -41.87
C PHE A 12 -22.31 -2.66 -42.43
N PHE A 13 -23.26 -2.17 -43.22
CA PHE A 13 -23.26 -0.84 -43.78
C PHE A 13 -24.46 -0.10 -43.20
N LEU A 14 -24.22 0.94 -42.39
CA LEU A 14 -25.28 1.79 -41.87
C LEU A 14 -25.21 3.15 -42.52
N MET A 15 -26.31 3.62 -43.11
CA MET A 15 -26.49 5.02 -43.50
C MET A 15 -27.52 5.68 -42.59
N VAL A 16 -27.10 6.70 -41.83
CA VAL A 16 -27.99 7.48 -40.99
C VAL A 16 -28.13 8.88 -41.57
N PRO A 17 -29.36 9.35 -41.87
CA PRO A 17 -29.59 10.74 -42.20
C PRO A 17 -29.41 11.58 -40.93
N VAL A 18 -28.46 12.52 -40.95
CA VAL A 18 -28.28 13.53 -39.92
C VAL A 18 -28.81 14.84 -40.45
N THR A 19 -29.79 15.39 -39.74
CA THR A 19 -30.27 16.73 -40.00
C THR A 19 -29.50 17.72 -39.12
N ALA A 20 -28.66 18.54 -39.73
CA ALA A 20 -28.05 19.69 -39.04
C ALA A 20 -28.91 20.93 -39.28
N SER A 21 -29.32 21.60 -38.21
CA SER A 21 -29.94 22.93 -38.26
C SER A 21 -28.91 23.98 -37.83
N VAL A 22 -28.57 24.88 -38.74
CA VAL A 22 -27.76 26.07 -38.42
C VAL A 22 -28.74 27.19 -38.07
N GLU A 23 -28.70 27.68 -36.83
CA GLU A 23 -29.36 28.93 -36.45
C GLU A 23 -28.35 30.08 -36.58
N GLU A 24 -28.68 31.08 -37.39
CA GLU A 24 -27.87 32.30 -37.47
C GLU A 24 -27.96 33.09 -36.16
N VAL A 25 -26.81 33.58 -35.69
CA VAL A 25 -26.73 34.50 -34.57
C VAL A 25 -27.44 35.80 -34.93
N SER A 26 -28.32 36.26 -34.03
CA SER A 26 -29.21 37.42 -34.23
C SER A 26 -28.50 38.65 -34.82
N GLY A 27 -28.92 39.07 -36.02
CA GLY A 27 -28.43 40.30 -36.67
C GLY A 27 -28.44 40.29 -38.21
N CYS A 28 -28.62 39.15 -38.86
CA CYS A 28 -28.74 39.06 -40.32
C CYS A 28 -30.21 38.87 -40.74
N GLU A 29 -30.70 39.77 -41.61
CA GLU A 29 -32.03 39.65 -42.21
C GLU A 29 -31.96 38.71 -43.43
N THR A 30 -32.01 37.39 -43.20
CA THR A 30 -32.56 36.44 -44.18
C THR A 30 -32.97 35.13 -43.48
N LEU A 31 -34.28 34.93 -43.29
CA LEU A 31 -34.86 33.69 -42.74
C LEU A 31 -34.68 32.53 -43.72
N PHE A 32 -33.56 31.82 -43.64
CA PHE A 32 -33.41 30.50 -44.23
C PHE A 32 -32.78 29.54 -43.23
N THR A 33 -33.62 28.74 -42.56
CA THR A 33 -33.16 27.50 -41.93
C THR A 33 -32.77 26.55 -43.07
N LYS A 34 -31.47 26.37 -43.29
CA LYS A 34 -30.99 25.39 -44.28
C LYS A 34 -30.83 24.05 -43.58
N THR A 35 -31.87 23.22 -43.70
CA THR A 35 -31.82 21.82 -43.30
C THR A 35 -30.83 21.11 -44.21
N LEU A 36 -29.81 20.49 -43.63
CA LEU A 36 -28.84 19.73 -44.40
C LEU A 36 -28.92 18.27 -44.00
N ASP A 37 -29.37 17.45 -44.94
CA ASP A 37 -29.47 16.00 -44.79
C ASP A 37 -28.13 15.38 -45.17
N LEU A 38 -27.37 14.94 -44.17
CA LEU A 38 -26.08 14.27 -44.34
C LEU A 38 -26.27 12.76 -44.20
N ALA A 39 -25.65 11.94 -45.06
CA ALA A 39 -25.59 10.51 -44.85
C ALA A 39 -24.29 10.15 -44.11
N LEU A 40 -24.39 9.76 -42.84
CA LEU A 40 -23.29 9.10 -42.14
C LEU A 40 -23.22 7.64 -42.59
N ALA A 41 -22.16 7.24 -43.30
CA ALA A 41 -21.94 5.85 -43.68
C ALA A 41 -20.86 5.18 -42.82
N ALA A 42 -21.25 4.22 -41.99
CA ALA A 42 -20.30 3.41 -41.24
C ALA A 42 -20.14 2.03 -41.90
N ASN A 43 -18.88 1.61 -42.10
CA ASN A 43 -18.51 0.28 -42.60
C ASN A 43 -17.74 -0.44 -41.50
N ALA A 44 -18.45 -0.94 -40.49
CA ALA A 44 -17.77 -1.66 -39.43
C ALA A 44 -17.70 -3.15 -39.75
N VAL A 45 -16.54 -3.72 -39.49
CA VAL A 45 -16.33 -5.16 -39.37
C VAL A 45 -16.35 -5.44 -37.88
N SER A 46 -17.37 -6.14 -37.40
CA SER A 46 -17.49 -6.50 -35.99
C SER A 46 -17.53 -8.02 -35.85
N GLU A 47 -16.72 -8.53 -34.92
CA GLU A 47 -16.81 -9.92 -34.48
C GLU A 47 -18.02 -10.05 -33.55
N MET A 48 -18.76 -11.15 -33.65
CA MET A 48 -19.86 -11.42 -32.72
C MET A 48 -19.26 -11.76 -31.35
N GLY A 49 -19.26 -10.77 -30.46
CA GLY A 49 -18.84 -10.91 -29.07
C GLY A 49 -19.98 -11.37 -28.16
N ILE A 50 -19.67 -11.57 -26.89
CA ILE A 50 -20.64 -11.90 -25.82
C ILE A 50 -21.73 -10.84 -25.66
N THR A 51 -21.49 -9.62 -26.16
CA THR A 51 -22.39 -8.47 -26.17
C THR A 51 -23.28 -8.39 -27.42
N GLY A 52 -23.21 -9.37 -28.33
CA GLY A 52 -23.85 -9.32 -29.65
C GLY A 52 -23.11 -8.41 -30.65
N LEU A 53 -23.78 -8.03 -31.75
CA LEU A 53 -23.25 -7.12 -32.77
C LEU A 53 -23.35 -5.66 -32.31
N THR A 54 -22.46 -5.27 -31.40
CA THR A 54 -22.38 -3.91 -30.84
C THR A 54 -21.03 -3.26 -31.15
N GLY A 55 -20.99 -1.94 -31.19
CA GLY A 55 -19.74 -1.18 -31.27
C GLY A 55 -19.97 0.32 -31.30
N SER A 56 -18.89 1.09 -31.14
CA SER A 56 -18.93 2.55 -31.20
C SER A 56 -17.66 3.13 -31.84
N TYR A 57 -17.81 4.18 -32.63
CA TYR A 57 -16.71 5.02 -33.11
C TYR A 57 -16.85 6.43 -32.55
N SER A 58 -15.77 6.96 -31.97
CA SER A 58 -15.69 8.34 -31.53
C SER A 58 -14.51 9.04 -32.20
N TRP A 59 -14.72 10.27 -32.65
CA TRP A 59 -13.67 11.12 -33.21
C TRP A 59 -13.93 12.59 -32.89
N ASP A 60 -12.87 13.40 -32.92
CA ASP A 60 -12.99 14.85 -32.82
C ASP A 60 -13.62 15.39 -34.09
N ALA A 61 -14.60 16.29 -33.98
CA ALA A 61 -15.38 16.78 -35.12
C ALA A 61 -14.51 17.47 -36.21
N GLU A 62 -13.30 17.91 -35.86
CA GLU A 62 -12.33 18.53 -36.77
C GLU A 62 -11.53 17.51 -37.60
N ASP A 63 -11.46 16.25 -37.16
CA ASP A 63 -10.75 15.17 -37.83
C ASP A 63 -11.72 14.33 -38.69
N PRO A 64 -11.35 13.89 -39.90
CA PRO A 64 -12.10 12.85 -40.59
C PRO A 64 -12.05 11.54 -39.77
N PRO A 65 -13.11 10.70 -39.79
CA PRO A 65 -13.14 9.45 -39.05
C PRO A 65 -11.96 8.56 -39.48
N LYS A 66 -11.20 8.06 -38.49
CA LYS A 66 -10.07 7.15 -38.72
C LYS A 66 -10.59 5.71 -38.82
N SER A 67 -10.18 4.99 -39.88
CA SER A 67 -10.35 3.54 -40.14
C SER A 67 -11.71 2.88 -39.75
N GLY A 68 -12.46 2.40 -40.74
CA GLY A 68 -13.71 1.62 -40.52
C GLY A 68 -15.01 2.44 -40.51
N ALA A 69 -14.93 3.76 -40.69
CA ALA A 69 -16.09 4.62 -40.91
C ALA A 69 -15.77 5.67 -41.99
N SER A 70 -16.77 6.07 -42.77
CA SER A 70 -16.61 7.02 -43.88
C SER A 70 -17.76 8.01 -43.93
N LEU A 71 -17.48 9.27 -43.67
CA LEU A 71 -18.47 10.35 -43.79
C LEU A 71 -18.66 10.72 -45.27
N PHE A 72 -19.88 10.55 -45.81
CA PHE A 72 -20.22 11.02 -47.14
C PHE A 72 -21.21 12.18 -47.05
N ALA A 73 -20.69 13.40 -47.17
CA ALA A 73 -21.54 14.57 -47.36
C ALA A 73 -22.10 14.56 -48.80
N VAL A 74 -23.42 14.54 -48.94
CA VAL A 74 -24.07 14.75 -50.25
C VAL A 74 -24.34 16.25 -50.38
N GLY A 75 -23.40 17.00 -50.98
CA GLY A 75 -23.54 18.44 -51.19
C GLY A 75 -22.21 19.20 -51.26
N GLU A 76 -22.26 20.52 -51.46
CA GLU A 76 -21.07 21.39 -51.43
C GLU A 76 -20.34 21.26 -50.08
N LYS A 77 -19.00 21.20 -50.14
CA LYS A 77 -18.09 20.96 -49.00
C LYS A 77 -18.48 21.74 -47.75
N ILE A 78 -18.93 21.03 -46.72
CA ILE A 78 -19.19 21.59 -45.40
C ILE A 78 -17.92 21.44 -44.55
N HIS A 79 -17.53 22.51 -43.86
CA HIS A 79 -16.53 22.43 -42.80
C HIS A 79 -17.17 21.82 -41.56
N TYR A 80 -16.60 20.69 -41.12
CA TYR A 80 -16.92 20.09 -39.83
C TYR A 80 -16.03 20.73 -38.78
N GLY A 81 -16.60 21.55 -37.91
CA GLY A 81 -15.86 22.19 -36.83
C GLY A 81 -16.61 23.38 -36.23
N PRO A 82 -16.28 23.76 -34.99
CA PRO A 82 -16.73 25.03 -34.41
C PRO A 82 -16.25 26.21 -35.27
N GLU A 83 -16.94 27.37 -35.23
CA GLU A 83 -16.52 28.55 -36.00
C GLU A 83 -15.04 28.89 -35.76
N PRO A 84 -14.28 29.33 -36.79
CA PRO A 84 -12.89 29.74 -36.64
C PRO A 84 -12.74 30.76 -35.49
N GLY A 85 -12.10 30.36 -34.39
CA GLY A 85 -11.87 31.19 -33.20
C GLY A 85 -12.64 30.78 -31.94
N THR A 86 -13.51 29.77 -32.00
CA THR A 86 -14.22 29.24 -30.80
C THR A 86 -13.51 28.02 -30.21
N LYS A 87 -13.16 28.07 -28.92
CA LYS A 87 -12.40 27.02 -28.18
C LYS A 87 -13.24 25.79 -27.76
N LYS A 88 -14.28 25.41 -28.51
CA LYS A 88 -15.12 24.26 -28.13
C LYS A 88 -14.85 23.08 -29.05
N HIS A 89 -14.04 22.14 -28.56
CA HIS A 89 -13.83 20.85 -29.19
C HIS A 89 -15.12 20.01 -29.08
N GLY A 90 -15.78 19.78 -30.22
CA GLY A 90 -16.91 18.85 -30.30
C GLY A 90 -16.40 17.44 -30.59
N SER A 91 -16.90 16.44 -29.87
CA SER A 91 -16.69 15.04 -30.20
C SER A 91 -17.95 14.46 -30.82
N VAL A 92 -17.79 13.63 -31.85
CA VAL A 92 -18.88 12.88 -32.48
C VAL A 92 -18.72 11.43 -32.09
N THR A 93 -19.79 10.82 -31.58
CA THR A 93 -19.84 9.40 -31.24
C THR A 93 -20.97 8.73 -32.01
N PHE A 94 -20.66 7.63 -32.68
CA PHE A 94 -21.60 6.79 -33.38
C PHE A 94 -21.58 5.39 -32.77
N SER A 95 -22.71 4.96 -32.21
CA SER A 95 -22.88 3.65 -31.59
C SER A 95 -23.95 2.84 -32.33
N TRP A 96 -23.74 1.53 -32.48
CA TRP A 96 -24.71 0.63 -33.10
C TRP A 96 -24.99 -0.59 -32.23
N THR A 97 -26.18 -1.15 -32.43
CA THR A 97 -26.68 -2.36 -31.78
C THR A 97 -27.72 -2.98 -32.71
N PHE A 98 -27.58 -4.27 -33.03
CA PHE A 98 -28.55 -5.01 -33.85
C PHE A 98 -29.32 -6.02 -32.99
N GLY A 99 -30.65 -5.91 -32.96
CA GLY A 99 -31.56 -6.80 -32.21
C GLY A 99 -31.90 -6.32 -30.79
N GLU A 100 -32.84 -7.02 -30.13
CA GLU A 100 -32.99 -6.96 -28.66
C GLU A 100 -31.85 -7.77 -28.05
N ILE A 101 -30.95 -7.09 -27.34
CA ILE A 101 -29.82 -7.72 -26.65
C ILE A 101 -30.20 -7.84 -25.18
N GLU A 102 -30.15 -9.06 -24.66
CA GLU A 102 -30.24 -9.28 -23.22
C GLU A 102 -29.16 -8.45 -22.53
N PRO A 103 -29.51 -7.66 -21.50
CA PRO A 103 -28.54 -6.79 -20.89
C PRO A 103 -27.41 -7.61 -20.26
N VAL A 104 -26.16 -7.25 -20.55
CA VAL A 104 -24.97 -7.92 -20.02
C VAL A 104 -24.00 -6.94 -19.40
N VAL A 105 -23.17 -7.43 -18.49
CA VAL A 105 -22.01 -6.71 -17.96
C VAL A 105 -20.76 -7.39 -18.50
N ALA A 106 -19.78 -6.60 -18.93
CA ALA A 106 -18.44 -7.10 -19.22
C ALA A 106 -17.42 -6.47 -18.26
N LEU A 107 -16.46 -7.27 -17.82
CA LEU A 107 -15.41 -6.87 -16.89
C LEU A 107 -14.10 -6.67 -17.65
N TYR A 108 -13.40 -5.60 -17.33
CA TYR A 108 -12.17 -5.24 -17.99
C TYR A 108 -11.08 -4.87 -17.00
N TRP A 109 -9.88 -5.38 -17.26
CA TRP A 109 -8.66 -4.98 -16.58
C TRP A 109 -8.00 -3.84 -17.37
N VAL A 110 -7.85 -2.69 -16.73
CA VAL A 110 -7.28 -1.49 -17.33
C VAL A 110 -5.80 -1.42 -17.00
N LYS A 111 -4.95 -1.64 -18.00
CA LYS A 111 -3.51 -1.37 -17.95
C LYS A 111 -3.24 0.00 -18.54
N GLU A 112 -1.99 0.48 -18.47
CA GLU A 112 -1.64 1.87 -18.81
C GLU A 112 -2.09 2.30 -20.21
N THR A 113 -2.02 1.40 -21.19
CA THR A 113 -2.34 1.69 -22.60
C THR A 113 -3.34 0.71 -23.21
N GLU A 114 -3.71 -0.35 -22.49
CA GLU A 114 -4.57 -1.40 -22.99
C GLU A 114 -5.67 -1.75 -21.99
N ARG A 115 -6.81 -2.18 -22.51
CA ARG A 115 -7.94 -2.65 -21.74
C ARG A 115 -8.24 -4.08 -22.19
N VAL A 116 -8.18 -5.02 -21.25
CA VAL A 116 -8.32 -6.46 -21.53
C VAL A 116 -9.61 -6.94 -20.89
N GLU A 117 -10.53 -7.48 -21.68
CA GLU A 117 -11.74 -8.11 -21.16
C GLU A 117 -11.38 -9.41 -20.44
N PHE A 118 -12.05 -9.72 -19.33
CA PHE A 118 -11.84 -10.96 -18.58
C PHE A 118 -13.14 -11.53 -17.99
N THR A 119 -14.30 -11.22 -18.60
CA THR A 119 -15.60 -11.72 -18.17
C THR A 119 -15.63 -13.25 -18.21
N GLY A 120 -15.79 -13.91 -17.06
CA GLY A 120 -15.72 -15.37 -16.94
C GLY A 120 -14.31 -15.96 -17.03
N GLU A 121 -13.29 -15.11 -17.16
CA GLU A 121 -11.89 -15.49 -17.29
C GLU A 121 -11.07 -15.08 -16.04
N GLU A 122 -9.76 -15.27 -16.13
CA GLU A 122 -8.78 -14.98 -15.08
C GLU A 122 -7.79 -13.92 -15.53
N ILE A 123 -7.44 -13.00 -14.64
CA ILE A 123 -6.30 -12.10 -14.77
C ILE A 123 -5.25 -12.36 -13.70
N GLU A 124 -3.98 -12.18 -14.05
CA GLU A 124 -2.85 -12.36 -13.12
C GLU A 124 -2.32 -11.01 -12.64
N VAL A 125 -2.20 -10.84 -11.33
CA VAL A 125 -1.71 -9.60 -10.70
C VAL A 125 -0.74 -9.87 -9.55
N MET A 126 0.14 -8.92 -9.26
CA MET A 126 1.02 -8.95 -8.09
C MET A 126 0.39 -8.21 -6.91
N ALA A 127 0.38 -8.85 -5.74
CA ALA A 127 -0.04 -8.24 -4.47
C ALA A 127 0.76 -6.95 -4.21
N GLY A 128 0.12 -5.94 -3.64
CA GLY A 128 0.72 -4.63 -3.42
C GLY A 128 0.85 -3.75 -4.66
N ARG A 129 0.57 -4.22 -5.89
CA ARG A 129 0.45 -3.33 -7.06
C ARG A 129 -0.96 -2.78 -7.21
N LYS A 130 -1.06 -1.56 -7.75
CA LYS A 130 -2.34 -0.94 -8.07
C LYS A 130 -3.02 -1.71 -9.20
N VAL A 131 -4.25 -2.12 -8.96
CA VAL A 131 -5.13 -2.78 -9.93
C VAL A 131 -6.27 -1.83 -10.28
N ARG A 132 -6.61 -1.74 -11.57
CA ARG A 132 -7.71 -0.93 -12.08
C ARG A 132 -8.69 -1.83 -12.82
N LEU A 133 -9.93 -1.89 -12.36
CA LEU A 133 -10.98 -2.64 -13.01
C LEU A 133 -12.08 -1.70 -13.50
N GLU A 134 -12.70 -2.07 -14.61
CA GLU A 134 -13.82 -1.35 -15.20
C GLU A 134 -14.92 -2.34 -15.59
N ALA A 135 -16.14 -2.06 -15.13
CA ALA A 135 -17.34 -2.75 -15.55
C ALA A 135 -18.09 -1.88 -16.57
N GLU A 136 -18.42 -2.48 -17.71
CA GLU A 136 -19.27 -1.85 -18.72
C GLU A 136 -20.56 -2.63 -18.90
N VAL A 137 -21.64 -1.88 -19.11
CA VAL A 137 -22.99 -2.37 -19.26
C VAL A 137 -23.40 -2.25 -20.72
N TYR A 138 -23.93 -3.33 -21.27
CA TYR A 138 -24.43 -3.40 -22.64
C TYR A 138 -25.91 -3.80 -22.69
N PRO A 139 -26.70 -3.21 -23.61
CA PRO A 139 -26.38 -2.02 -24.41
C PRO A 139 -26.10 -0.81 -23.50
N GLN A 140 -25.33 0.19 -23.98
CA GLN A 140 -24.90 1.34 -23.16
C GLN A 140 -26.09 1.93 -22.39
N ALA A 141 -26.11 1.69 -21.09
CA ALA A 141 -27.14 2.20 -20.21
C ALA A 141 -26.76 3.61 -19.75
N ASP A 142 -27.76 4.49 -19.66
CA ASP A 142 -27.64 5.84 -19.10
C ASP A 142 -26.80 5.83 -17.80
N GLU A 143 -26.06 6.91 -17.54
CA GLU A 143 -25.18 7.08 -16.37
C GLU A 143 -25.86 6.76 -15.02
N ALA A 144 -27.20 6.75 -14.97
CA ALA A 144 -28.03 6.42 -13.81
C ALA A 144 -28.07 4.92 -13.43
N SER A 145 -27.47 4.03 -14.22
CA SER A 145 -27.39 2.60 -13.86
C SER A 145 -26.30 2.36 -12.81
N ALA A 146 -26.71 2.42 -11.55
CA ALA A 146 -25.89 2.07 -10.40
C ALA A 146 -25.59 0.55 -10.41
N GLY A 147 -24.32 0.20 -10.28
CA GLY A 147 -23.89 -1.17 -10.02
C GLY A 147 -22.98 -1.23 -8.81
N GLN A 148 -22.55 -2.42 -8.43
CA GLN A 148 -21.73 -2.66 -7.25
C GLN A 148 -20.76 -3.80 -7.50
N TRP A 149 -19.50 -3.56 -7.15
CA TRP A 149 -18.46 -4.57 -7.08
C TRP A 149 -18.57 -5.39 -5.80
N GLU A 150 -18.51 -6.71 -5.95
CA GLU A 150 -18.25 -7.65 -4.87
C GLU A 150 -16.76 -8.02 -4.93
N LEU A 151 -16.00 -7.56 -3.93
CA LEU A 151 -14.55 -7.75 -3.83
C LEU A 151 -14.18 -8.39 -2.48
N PRO A 152 -13.12 -9.21 -2.42
CA PRO A 152 -12.61 -9.74 -1.16
C PRO A 152 -12.21 -8.65 -0.15
N PRO A 153 -12.32 -8.91 1.17
CA PRO A 153 -11.90 -7.95 2.20
C PRO A 153 -10.40 -7.59 2.18
N SER A 154 -9.58 -8.42 1.56
CA SER A 154 -8.14 -8.18 1.37
C SER A 154 -7.83 -7.15 0.28
N PHE A 155 -8.86 -6.64 -0.42
CA PHE A 155 -8.71 -5.60 -1.42
C PHE A 155 -8.91 -4.24 -0.74
N ILE A 156 -7.90 -3.40 -0.83
CA ILE A 156 -7.77 -2.18 -0.02
C ILE A 156 -7.57 -0.95 -0.90
N ALA A 157 -7.94 0.22 -0.39
CA ALA A 157 -7.71 1.49 -1.05
C ALA A 157 -6.22 1.91 -0.94
N GLY A 158 -5.54 1.52 0.14
CA GLY A 158 -4.11 1.83 0.34
C GLY A 158 -3.67 1.64 1.79
N LEU A 159 -2.44 2.06 2.09
CA LEU A 159 -1.85 2.04 3.43
C LEU A 159 -1.45 3.48 3.83
N GLU A 160 -2.09 4.02 4.86
CA GLU A 160 -1.75 5.34 5.41
C GLU A 160 -0.58 5.18 6.39
N GLY A 161 0.37 6.11 6.38
CA GLY A 161 1.53 6.09 7.28
C GLY A 161 2.79 5.46 6.72
N TYR A 162 2.69 4.85 5.55
CA TYR A 162 3.74 4.04 4.93
C TYR A 162 4.53 4.81 3.86
N ASP A 163 4.24 6.10 3.67
CA ASP A 163 4.92 6.96 2.70
C ASP A 163 5.97 7.84 3.38
N ARG A 164 7.09 8.10 2.69
CA ARG A 164 8.20 8.89 3.24
C ARG A 164 7.73 10.30 3.63
N GLY A 165 7.79 10.61 4.93
CA GLY A 165 7.52 11.93 5.49
C GLY A 165 6.17 12.07 6.19
N ASN A 166 5.29 11.06 6.10
CA ASN A 166 4.02 11.03 6.81
C ASN A 166 3.85 9.70 7.56
N PHE A 167 4.39 9.62 8.78
CA PHE A 167 4.43 8.40 9.59
C PHE A 167 3.71 8.53 10.94
N ALA A 168 2.90 9.58 11.13
CA ALA A 168 2.28 9.87 12.43
C ALA A 168 1.41 8.70 12.92
N THR A 169 0.70 8.07 12.00
CA THR A 169 -0.13 6.88 12.21
C THR A 169 0.10 5.90 11.08
N GLY A 170 -0.07 4.60 11.32
CA GLY A 170 0.05 3.53 10.33
C GLY A 170 -1.17 2.64 10.36
N LYS A 171 -1.87 2.51 9.23
CA LYS A 171 -3.07 1.66 9.11
C LYS A 171 -3.37 1.30 7.67
N ALA A 172 -4.04 0.17 7.48
CA ALA A 172 -4.60 -0.19 6.18
C ALA A 172 -5.98 0.45 5.99
N ILE A 173 -6.24 0.94 4.77
CA ILE A 173 -7.47 1.65 4.42
C ILE A 173 -8.37 0.70 3.62
N PRO A 174 -9.50 0.24 4.17
CA PRO A 174 -10.44 -0.59 3.41
C PRO A 174 -11.08 0.20 2.27
N LEU A 175 -11.50 -0.49 1.20
CA LEU A 175 -12.29 0.11 0.14
C LEU A 175 -13.64 0.58 0.65
N ALA A 176 -13.99 1.85 0.39
CA ALA A 176 -15.27 2.40 0.81
C ALA A 176 -16.42 1.82 -0.05
N GLU A 177 -17.61 1.66 0.55
CA GLU A 177 -18.78 1.15 -0.18
C GLU A 177 -19.18 2.03 -1.37
N GLU A 178 -18.98 3.35 -1.26
CA GLU A 178 -19.24 4.27 -2.38
C GLU A 178 -18.24 4.12 -3.54
N GLU A 179 -17.00 3.67 -3.26
CA GLU A 179 -16.03 3.35 -4.31
C GLU A 179 -16.42 2.06 -5.03
N LYS A 180 -16.88 1.05 -4.29
CA LYS A 180 -17.40 -0.21 -4.86
C LYS A 180 -18.62 -0.02 -5.74
N ARG A 181 -19.35 1.11 -5.62
CA ARG A 181 -20.49 1.43 -6.50
C ARG A 181 -20.08 2.05 -7.85
N ARG A 182 -18.82 2.43 -8.01
CA ARG A 182 -18.33 3.02 -9.25
C ARG A 182 -18.12 1.92 -10.30
N ARG A 183 -18.40 2.23 -11.57
CA ARG A 183 -18.06 1.33 -12.70
C ARG A 183 -16.55 1.09 -12.80
N ARG A 184 -15.75 2.13 -12.52
CA ARG A 184 -14.29 2.07 -12.44
C ARG A 184 -13.83 2.07 -11.00
N ILE A 185 -12.99 1.12 -10.64
CA ILE A 185 -12.43 1.01 -9.29
C ILE A 185 -10.91 0.81 -9.35
N GLU A 186 -10.21 1.43 -8.40
CA GLU A 186 -8.78 1.24 -8.18
C GLU A 186 -8.57 0.68 -6.77
N PHE A 187 -7.69 -0.32 -6.64
CA PHE A 187 -7.38 -0.96 -5.35
C PHE A 187 -6.02 -1.64 -5.37
N TYR A 188 -5.61 -2.16 -4.21
CA TYR A 188 -4.45 -3.03 -4.04
C TYR A 188 -4.89 -4.36 -3.40
N CYS A 189 -4.24 -5.46 -3.78
CA CYS A 189 -4.48 -6.78 -3.17
C CYS A 189 -3.43 -7.06 -2.08
N LEU A 190 -3.88 -7.43 -0.87
CA LEU A 190 -2.99 -7.90 0.20
C LEU A 190 -2.78 -9.42 0.20
N ASP A 191 -3.81 -10.17 -0.17
CA ASP A 191 -3.85 -11.63 0.00
C ASP A 191 -3.51 -12.37 -1.30
N GLY A 192 -2.24 -12.75 -1.42
CA GLY A 192 -1.72 -13.55 -2.52
C GLY A 192 -0.82 -14.70 -2.04
N ALA A 193 -0.38 -15.52 -2.98
CA ALA A 193 0.57 -16.61 -2.73
C ALA A 193 1.66 -16.64 -3.80
N PHE A 194 2.81 -17.25 -3.51
CA PHE A 194 3.92 -17.33 -4.47
C PHE A 194 3.52 -18.07 -5.76
N GLN A 195 2.59 -19.03 -5.67
CA GLN A 195 2.04 -19.78 -6.81
C GLN A 195 0.77 -19.15 -7.41
N GLY A 196 0.37 -17.98 -6.91
CA GLY A 196 -0.93 -17.38 -7.21
C GLY A 196 -2.04 -17.90 -6.27
N LYS A 197 -2.95 -17.00 -5.91
CA LYS A 197 -4.15 -17.30 -5.13
C LYS A 197 -5.37 -16.73 -5.84
N ASP A 198 -6.33 -17.59 -6.17
CA ASP A 198 -7.53 -17.19 -6.88
C ASP A 198 -8.47 -16.42 -5.96
N GLN A 199 -8.85 -15.22 -6.39
CA GLN A 199 -9.79 -14.34 -5.71
C GLN A 199 -10.96 -14.06 -6.65
N LYS A 200 -12.15 -14.50 -6.26
CA LYS A 200 -13.37 -14.30 -7.06
C LYS A 200 -13.88 -12.88 -6.89
N ILE A 201 -14.29 -12.28 -8.00
CA ILE A 201 -14.92 -10.95 -8.02
C ILE A 201 -16.19 -10.98 -8.87
N ALA A 202 -17.09 -10.06 -8.57
CA ALA A 202 -18.29 -9.86 -9.37
C ALA A 202 -18.65 -8.38 -9.48
N TYR A 203 -19.38 -8.02 -10.52
CA TYR A 203 -20.07 -6.74 -10.64
C TYR A 203 -21.54 -6.99 -10.95
N ALA A 204 -22.43 -6.47 -10.11
CA ALA A 204 -23.86 -6.57 -10.29
C ALA A 204 -24.46 -5.18 -10.59
N ALA A 205 -25.33 -5.09 -11.59
CA ALA A 205 -26.04 -3.86 -11.94
C ALA A 205 -27.53 -4.14 -12.17
N THR A 206 -28.35 -3.09 -12.10
CA THR A 206 -29.77 -3.17 -12.47
C THR A 206 -30.03 -2.36 -13.74
N ILE A 207 -30.53 -3.01 -14.79
CA ILE A 207 -30.78 -2.42 -16.11
C ILE A 207 -32.22 -2.67 -16.47
N LYS A 208 -33.01 -1.61 -16.72
CA LYS A 208 -34.44 -1.72 -17.04
C LYS A 208 -35.24 -2.56 -16.02
N GLY A 209 -34.81 -2.60 -14.76
CA GLY A 209 -35.43 -3.38 -13.69
C GLY A 209 -34.93 -4.82 -13.57
N GLU A 210 -34.08 -5.29 -14.49
CA GLU A 210 -33.46 -6.61 -14.45
C GLU A 210 -32.08 -6.55 -13.80
N LYS A 211 -31.77 -7.54 -12.97
CA LYS A 211 -30.44 -7.69 -12.37
C LYS A 211 -29.54 -8.46 -13.32
N VAL A 212 -28.38 -7.88 -13.61
CA VAL A 212 -27.34 -8.49 -14.41
C VAL A 212 -26.07 -8.59 -13.58
N GLU A 213 -25.29 -9.64 -13.81
CA GLU A 213 -24.08 -9.92 -13.05
C GLU A 213 -23.00 -10.44 -13.98
N ALA A 214 -21.79 -9.92 -13.83
CA ALA A 214 -20.59 -10.49 -14.43
C ALA A 214 -19.61 -10.93 -13.35
N LYS A 215 -18.91 -12.04 -13.60
CA LYS A 215 -17.94 -12.64 -12.69
C LYS A 215 -16.59 -12.73 -13.37
N GLY A 216 -15.54 -12.70 -12.57
CA GLY A 216 -14.18 -12.94 -13.01
C GLY A 216 -13.31 -13.42 -11.86
N THR A 217 -12.09 -13.84 -12.20
CA THR A 217 -11.10 -14.29 -11.21
C THR A 217 -9.85 -13.41 -11.29
N VAL A 218 -9.37 -12.96 -10.14
CA VAL A 218 -8.08 -12.29 -10.00
C VAL A 218 -7.14 -13.27 -9.31
N LYS A 219 -6.14 -13.78 -10.03
CA LYS A 219 -5.10 -14.63 -9.47
C LYS A 219 -3.97 -13.77 -8.94
N VAL A 220 -3.88 -13.71 -7.61
CA VAL A 220 -2.97 -12.80 -6.89
C VAL A 220 -1.69 -13.53 -6.52
N PHE A 221 -0.59 -13.13 -7.16
CA PHE A 221 0.77 -13.55 -6.82
C PHE A 221 1.32 -12.68 -5.69
N SER A 222 2.13 -13.25 -4.79
CA SER A 222 2.76 -12.50 -3.70
C SER A 222 4.25 -12.85 -3.60
N PRO A 223 5.14 -11.86 -3.36
CA PRO A 223 6.54 -12.15 -3.10
C PRO A 223 6.69 -12.91 -1.78
N GLU A 224 7.80 -13.63 -1.67
CA GLU A 224 8.23 -14.26 -0.43
C GLU A 224 9.56 -13.64 0.03
N ALA A 225 9.94 -13.94 1.26
CA ALA A 225 11.26 -13.60 1.76
C ALA A 225 11.88 -14.76 2.51
N ASP A 226 13.19 -14.93 2.31
CA ASP A 226 14.05 -15.68 3.20
C ASP A 226 14.61 -14.70 4.24
N ILE A 227 14.41 -15.00 5.52
CA ILE A 227 14.87 -14.15 6.63
C ILE A 227 15.82 -14.97 7.50
N ASP A 228 16.97 -14.41 7.84
CA ASP A 228 17.89 -14.95 8.85
C ASP A 228 17.99 -13.98 10.02
N VAL A 229 17.92 -14.52 11.24
CA VAL A 229 17.93 -13.75 12.49
C VAL A 229 19.09 -14.24 13.35
N ILE A 230 20.04 -13.35 13.64
CA ILE A 230 21.27 -13.66 14.37
C ILE A 230 21.30 -12.81 15.64
N PRO A 231 20.91 -13.38 16.80
CA PRO A 231 20.93 -12.65 18.06
C PRO A 231 22.27 -12.72 18.80
N GLU A 232 22.68 -11.60 19.38
CA GLU A 232 23.66 -11.58 20.47
C GLU A 232 22.92 -11.43 21.80
N LYS A 233 22.98 -12.48 22.63
CA LYS A 233 22.22 -12.58 23.89
C LYS A 233 22.98 -12.00 25.08
N ARG A 234 24.13 -11.39 24.84
CA ARG A 234 24.94 -10.74 25.86
C ARG A 234 24.47 -9.30 26.06
N VAL A 235 24.46 -8.86 27.30
CA VAL A 235 24.40 -7.43 27.64
C VAL A 235 25.79 -7.00 28.07
N SER A 236 26.29 -5.93 27.48
CA SER A 236 27.59 -5.33 27.82
C SER A 236 27.42 -3.89 28.29
N ILE A 237 28.45 -3.36 28.94
CA ILE A 237 28.51 -1.98 29.41
C ILE A 237 29.74 -1.35 28.79
N GLY A 238 29.60 -0.15 28.25
CA GLY A 238 30.70 0.58 27.66
C GLY A 238 30.25 1.81 26.86
N GLY A 239 31.21 2.53 26.31
CA GLY A 239 30.93 3.65 25.41
C GLY A 239 30.49 3.15 24.04
N VAL A 240 29.30 3.55 23.60
CA VAL A 240 28.73 3.21 22.28
C VAL A 240 29.31 4.05 21.13
N SER A 241 29.86 5.22 21.43
CA SER A 241 30.60 6.05 20.46
C SER A 241 31.52 7.04 21.17
N SER A 242 32.59 7.48 20.49
CA SER A 242 33.51 8.50 21.03
C SER A 242 32.77 9.76 21.46
N GLY A 243 32.96 10.20 22.70
CA GLY A 243 32.31 11.40 23.26
C GLY A 243 30.88 11.22 23.78
N LYS A 244 30.30 10.01 23.72
CA LYS A 244 29.02 9.69 24.39
C LYS A 244 29.25 9.05 25.76
N GLY A 245 28.22 9.13 26.61
CA GLY A 245 28.18 8.50 27.92
C GLY A 245 28.28 6.96 27.87
N CYS A 246 28.39 6.35 29.06
CA CYS A 246 28.33 4.90 29.22
C CYS A 246 26.92 4.39 28.89
N SER A 247 26.78 3.21 28.28
CA SER A 247 25.47 2.61 28.06
C SER A 247 25.44 1.14 28.44
N ALA A 248 24.29 0.67 28.92
CA ALA A 248 23.94 -0.74 28.92
C ALA A 248 23.48 -1.10 27.51
N TYR A 249 24.05 -2.15 26.93
CA TYR A 249 23.97 -2.41 25.51
C TYR A 249 23.61 -3.87 25.28
N LEU A 250 22.55 -4.15 24.53
CA LEU A 250 22.33 -5.49 24.01
C LEU A 250 23.31 -5.74 22.87
N GLY A 251 24.19 -6.72 23.07
CA GLY A 251 25.30 -7.03 22.19
C GLY A 251 26.65 -6.97 22.93
N ARG A 252 27.73 -6.84 22.17
CA ARG A 252 29.10 -6.71 22.72
C ARG A 252 29.79 -5.44 22.23
N ILE A 253 30.14 -4.56 23.16
CA ILE A 253 31.07 -3.46 22.91
C ILE A 253 32.50 -4.01 22.88
N ALA A 254 33.13 -4.01 21.71
CA ALA A 254 34.50 -4.48 21.51
C ALA A 254 35.23 -3.59 20.49
N PRO A 255 36.02 -2.59 20.91
CA PRO A 255 36.80 -1.79 19.97
C PRO A 255 37.66 -2.71 19.06
N PRO A 256 37.71 -2.49 17.74
CA PRO A 256 37.15 -1.35 17.00
C PRO A 256 35.68 -1.51 16.53
N LEU A 257 35.06 -2.68 16.69
CA LEU A 257 33.74 -3.00 16.14
C LEU A 257 32.82 -3.61 17.20
N SER A 258 31.78 -2.87 17.60
CA SER A 258 30.72 -3.40 18.43
C SER A 258 29.88 -4.41 17.65
N ILE A 259 29.50 -5.51 18.31
CA ILE A 259 28.61 -6.54 17.77
C ILE A 259 27.18 -6.18 18.16
N PRO A 260 26.25 -6.01 17.20
CA PRO A 260 24.87 -5.63 17.48
C PRO A 260 24.14 -6.68 18.31
N GLY A 261 23.07 -6.26 18.99
CA GLY A 261 22.21 -7.16 19.75
C GLY A 261 21.37 -8.08 18.86
N MET A 262 21.01 -7.58 17.68
CA MET A 262 20.25 -8.31 16.68
C MET A 262 20.74 -7.98 15.27
N GLU A 263 21.07 -9.00 14.47
CA GLU A 263 21.16 -8.86 13.02
C GLU A 263 19.95 -9.54 12.37
N ILE A 264 19.27 -8.85 11.46
CA ILE A 264 18.18 -9.42 10.65
C ILE A 264 18.51 -9.23 9.18
N LYS A 265 18.60 -10.34 8.44
CA LYS A 265 18.97 -10.38 7.02
C LYS A 265 17.76 -10.88 6.25
N GLY A 266 17.16 -10.01 5.46
CA GLY A 266 16.00 -10.33 4.63
C GLY A 266 16.41 -10.38 3.17
N LYS A 267 15.93 -11.37 2.44
CA LYS A 267 16.09 -11.51 1.00
C LYS A 267 14.75 -11.80 0.34
N ALA A 268 14.32 -10.93 -0.57
CA ALA A 268 13.08 -11.10 -1.31
C ALA A 268 13.23 -12.13 -2.44
N ARG A 269 12.12 -12.80 -2.77
CA ARG A 269 11.94 -13.63 -3.96
C ARG A 269 10.63 -13.27 -4.63
N PHE A 270 10.65 -13.15 -5.95
CA PHE A 270 9.48 -12.81 -6.75
C PHE A 270 9.00 -14.03 -7.56
N PRO A 271 7.68 -14.21 -7.72
CA PRO A 271 7.12 -15.20 -8.62
C PRO A 271 7.56 -15.00 -10.08
N ALA A 272 7.63 -16.11 -10.82
CA ALA A 272 8.00 -16.10 -12.23
C ALA A 272 7.10 -15.14 -13.04
N GLY A 273 7.70 -14.41 -13.97
CA GLY A 273 6.99 -13.39 -14.76
C GLY A 273 6.99 -11.99 -14.14
N PHE A 274 7.30 -11.86 -12.84
CA PHE A 274 7.44 -10.56 -12.15
C PHE A 274 8.90 -10.18 -11.84
N GLU A 275 9.85 -11.07 -12.13
CA GLU A 275 11.29 -10.92 -11.89
C GLU A 275 11.93 -9.76 -12.70
N LYS A 276 11.50 -9.54 -13.95
CA LYS A 276 12.13 -8.54 -14.83
C LYS A 276 11.92 -7.09 -14.38
N GLU A 277 10.98 -6.87 -13.45
CA GLU A 277 10.66 -5.56 -12.88
C GLU A 277 11.39 -5.32 -11.54
N GLU A 278 12.28 -6.24 -11.14
CA GLU A 278 13.12 -6.19 -9.94
C GLU A 278 13.88 -4.87 -9.76
N ALA A 279 14.22 -4.18 -10.85
CA ALA A 279 14.91 -2.90 -10.78
C ALA A 279 14.10 -1.82 -10.00
N GLU A 280 12.78 -1.96 -9.96
CA GLU A 280 11.86 -1.02 -9.30
C GLU A 280 11.32 -1.55 -7.97
N HIS A 281 11.70 -2.77 -7.56
CA HIS A 281 11.28 -3.34 -6.29
C HIS A 281 12.13 -2.79 -5.15
N SER A 282 11.47 -2.58 -4.02
CA SER A 282 12.10 -2.11 -2.79
C SER A 282 11.73 -3.00 -1.62
N ILE A 283 12.65 -3.13 -0.67
CA ILE A 283 12.40 -3.77 0.62
C ILE A 283 12.83 -2.84 1.75
N CYS A 284 12.10 -2.89 2.86
CA CYS A 284 12.44 -2.16 4.07
C CYS A 284 11.91 -2.90 5.30
N TYR A 285 12.27 -2.41 6.47
CA TYR A 285 11.68 -2.86 7.73
C TYR A 285 10.83 -1.77 8.35
N VAL A 286 9.73 -2.17 8.96
CA VAL A 286 9.03 -1.37 9.97
C VAL A 286 9.26 -2.02 11.33
N GLN A 287 9.66 -1.22 12.32
CA GLN A 287 9.86 -1.67 13.69
C GLN A 287 8.85 -0.97 14.58
N LEU A 288 8.00 -1.78 15.21
CA LEU A 288 7.13 -1.33 16.27
C LEU A 288 7.73 -1.77 17.59
N LEU A 289 7.75 -0.88 18.59
CA LEU A 289 8.20 -1.22 19.93
C LEU A 289 7.21 -0.78 21.01
N ARG A 290 7.22 -1.53 22.10
CA ARG A 290 6.67 -1.13 23.40
C ARG A 290 7.78 -1.27 24.42
N GLU A 291 7.83 -0.36 25.38
CA GLU A 291 8.94 -0.29 26.32
C GLU A 291 8.52 0.08 27.73
N ASN A 292 9.28 -0.41 28.69
CA ASN A 292 9.15 -0.08 30.11
C ASN A 292 10.56 0.09 30.68
N ILE A 293 10.92 1.33 30.94
CA ILE A 293 12.22 1.75 31.46
C ILE A 293 12.02 2.36 32.83
N LEU A 294 12.74 1.83 33.81
CA LEU A 294 12.77 2.32 35.17
C LEU A 294 14.22 2.68 35.51
N GLU A 295 14.53 3.95 35.78
CA GLU A 295 15.87 4.39 36.17
C GLU A 295 15.83 5.11 37.53
N ARG A 296 16.49 4.56 38.54
CA ARG A 296 16.72 5.24 39.83
C ARG A 296 18.04 6.00 39.79
N LYS A 297 18.00 7.30 40.04
CA LYS A 297 19.18 8.16 40.18
C LYS A 297 19.47 8.41 41.67
N GLY A 298 20.72 8.75 41.99
CA GLY A 298 21.06 9.28 43.31
C GLY A 298 20.49 10.68 43.53
N ARG A 299 20.21 11.05 44.79
CA ARG A 299 19.56 12.31 45.18
C ARG A 299 20.19 13.56 44.52
N PHE A 300 19.35 14.41 43.93
CA PHE A 300 19.75 15.74 43.45
C PHE A 300 18.96 16.86 44.14
N GLY A 301 19.62 17.58 45.07
CA GLY A 301 19.09 18.80 45.68
C GLY A 301 17.73 18.67 46.39
N GLN A 302 17.14 19.80 46.81
CA GLN A 302 15.88 19.82 47.56
C GLN A 302 14.61 19.68 46.67
N GLN A 303 14.73 19.54 45.33
CA GLN A 303 13.58 19.63 44.41
C GLN A 303 13.52 18.63 43.23
N GLY A 304 14.40 17.62 43.06
CA GLY A 304 14.44 16.80 41.82
C GLY A 304 14.35 15.28 42.01
N GLY A 305 13.45 14.63 41.24
CA GLY A 305 13.14 13.18 41.16
C GLY A 305 14.25 12.16 41.44
N ASP A 306 14.07 11.27 42.42
CA ASP A 306 14.98 10.13 42.71
C ASP A 306 14.82 8.96 41.71
N TYR A 307 13.71 8.88 40.97
CA TYR A 307 13.45 7.82 39.99
C TYR A 307 12.64 8.31 38.77
N PHE A 308 13.01 7.79 37.59
CA PHE A 308 12.46 8.03 36.25
C PHE A 308 11.75 6.78 35.73
N GLN A 309 10.56 6.94 35.18
CA GLN A 309 9.81 5.89 34.52
C GLN A 309 9.38 6.33 33.12
N LEU A 310 9.64 5.49 32.12
CA LEU A 310 9.09 5.60 30.77
C LEU A 310 8.31 4.33 30.45
N VAL A 311 7.02 4.47 30.13
CA VAL A 311 6.16 3.34 29.79
C VAL A 311 5.39 3.63 28.50
N SER A 312 5.58 2.76 27.52
CA SER A 312 4.73 2.66 26.33
C SER A 312 4.03 1.31 26.34
N GLU A 313 2.75 1.29 26.72
CA GLU A 313 1.95 0.06 26.80
C GLU A 313 1.55 -0.47 25.41
N ASN A 314 1.37 0.45 24.45
CA ASN A 314 0.99 0.14 23.08
C ASN A 314 2.21 0.18 22.15
N PHE A 315 2.18 -0.67 21.13
CA PHE A 315 3.18 -0.64 20.05
C PHE A 315 3.19 0.73 19.36
N SER A 316 4.39 1.29 19.25
CA SER A 316 4.67 2.60 18.69
C SER A 316 5.71 2.45 17.60
N LEU A 317 5.67 3.31 16.58
CA LEU A 317 6.67 3.28 15.53
C LEU A 317 8.03 3.74 16.09
N ASP A 318 9.09 2.96 15.84
CA ASP A 318 10.48 3.37 16.15
C ASP A 318 10.89 4.59 15.30
N THR A 319 11.92 5.31 15.72
CA THR A 319 12.40 6.68 15.41
C THR A 319 12.44 7.18 13.95
N ARG A 320 12.03 6.39 12.95
CA ARG A 320 11.33 6.76 11.70
C ARG A 320 11.20 5.51 10.80
N PHE A 321 10.14 5.46 9.99
CA PHE A 321 10.01 4.51 8.87
C PHE A 321 10.65 5.09 7.60
N PRO A 322 11.27 4.28 6.71
CA PRO A 322 11.71 2.91 6.96
C PRO A 322 12.70 2.86 8.13
N TYR A 323 12.72 1.75 8.85
CA TYR A 323 13.52 1.61 10.06
C TYR A 323 15.00 1.94 9.79
N ALA A 324 15.58 2.80 10.64
CA ALA A 324 16.91 3.37 10.51
C ALA A 324 17.20 4.10 9.16
N GLY A 325 16.15 4.46 8.41
CA GLY A 325 16.26 5.04 7.07
C GLY A 325 16.76 4.05 6.00
N LEU A 326 16.69 2.75 6.27
CA LEU A 326 17.26 1.70 5.44
C LEU A 326 16.25 1.16 4.41
N GLU A 327 16.67 1.11 3.15
CA GLU A 327 15.92 0.53 2.05
C GLU A 327 16.88 -0.26 1.14
N GLY A 328 16.46 -1.45 0.71
CA GLY A 328 17.19 -2.32 -0.22
C GLY A 328 16.35 -2.66 -1.44
N LYS A 329 16.91 -3.37 -2.42
CA LYS A 329 16.17 -3.89 -3.57
C LYS A 329 15.83 -5.38 -3.43
N GLU A 330 16.86 -6.20 -3.28
CA GLU A 330 16.73 -7.66 -3.16
C GLU A 330 17.02 -8.16 -1.74
N SER A 331 18.00 -7.56 -1.08
CA SER A 331 18.43 -7.94 0.25
C SER A 331 18.69 -6.73 1.13
N LEU A 332 18.31 -6.85 2.41
CA LEU A 332 18.50 -5.80 3.39
C LEU A 332 18.88 -6.42 4.73
N GLU A 333 20.00 -5.94 5.26
CA GLU A 333 20.49 -6.26 6.59
C GLU A 333 20.20 -5.08 7.51
N ILE A 334 19.64 -5.37 8.69
CA ILE A 334 19.57 -4.42 9.79
C ILE A 334 20.38 -4.95 10.96
N ASN A 335 21.08 -4.04 11.62
CA ASN A 335 21.89 -4.30 12.80
C ASN A 335 21.31 -3.44 13.92
N ASP A 336 20.42 -4.03 14.72
CA ASP A 336 19.74 -3.36 15.82
C ASP A 336 20.48 -3.57 17.14
N VAL A 337 20.51 -2.49 17.89
CA VAL A 337 21.42 -2.24 18.99
C VAL A 337 20.68 -1.47 20.09
N PRO A 338 19.67 -2.07 20.72
CA PRO A 338 18.97 -1.38 21.79
C PRO A 338 19.93 -1.16 22.96
N SER A 339 19.91 0.05 23.48
CA SER A 339 20.80 0.47 24.57
C SER A 339 20.11 1.49 25.47
N ASP A 340 20.58 1.59 26.71
CA ASP A 340 20.12 2.57 27.67
C ASP A 340 21.31 3.35 28.22
N GLU A 341 21.18 4.68 28.33
CA GLU A 341 22.26 5.56 28.77
C GLU A 341 22.43 5.46 30.29
N ILE A 342 23.67 5.24 30.72
CA ILE A 342 24.06 5.15 32.13
C ILE A 342 24.80 6.42 32.50
N GLY A 343 24.15 7.24 33.33
CA GLY A 343 24.77 8.41 33.95
C GLY A 343 25.58 8.07 35.21
N PRO A 344 26.46 8.98 35.68
CA PRO A 344 27.23 8.79 36.90
C PRO A 344 26.37 8.79 38.16
N LEU A 345 25.10 9.14 38.08
CA LEU A 345 24.16 9.07 39.20
C LEU A 345 23.22 7.87 39.13
N THR A 346 23.22 7.10 38.04
CA THR A 346 22.36 5.94 37.85
C THR A 346 22.69 4.85 38.88
N LEU A 347 21.77 4.60 39.81
CA LEU A 347 21.90 3.56 40.84
C LEU A 347 21.30 2.24 40.38
N ASN A 348 20.17 2.29 39.68
CA ASN A 348 19.49 1.10 39.19
C ASN A 348 18.75 1.38 37.88
N ILE A 349 18.81 0.44 36.93
CA ILE A 349 18.00 0.44 35.71
C ILE A 349 17.24 -0.90 35.63
N HIS A 350 15.96 -0.85 35.31
CA HIS A 350 15.20 -1.98 34.80
C HIS A 350 14.68 -1.62 33.41
N HIS A 351 15.02 -2.44 32.43
CA HIS A 351 14.69 -2.16 31.04
C HIS A 351 13.99 -3.35 30.43
N PHE A 352 12.87 -3.12 29.77
CA PHE A 352 12.17 -4.09 28.95
C PHE A 352 11.73 -3.42 27.66
N GLN A 353 12.08 -4.04 26.53
CA GLN A 353 11.57 -3.67 25.23
C GLN A 353 11.06 -4.91 24.53
N ASP A 354 9.91 -4.76 23.90
CA ASP A 354 9.31 -5.77 23.04
C ASP A 354 9.05 -5.15 21.67
N PHE A 355 9.50 -5.86 20.65
CA PHE A 355 9.65 -5.41 19.30
C PHE A 355 8.84 -6.30 18.36
N ARG A 356 8.28 -5.68 17.33
CA ARG A 356 7.76 -6.37 16.15
C ARG A 356 8.43 -5.75 14.93
N THR A 357 9.45 -6.44 14.44
CA THR A 357 10.18 -6.03 13.24
C THR A 357 9.59 -6.76 12.05
N THR A 358 8.95 -6.03 11.14
CA THR A 358 8.25 -6.59 9.98
C THR A 358 9.00 -6.24 8.71
N LEU A 359 9.33 -7.25 7.90
CA LEU A 359 9.85 -7.05 6.55
C LEU A 359 8.70 -6.65 5.62
N LEU A 360 8.88 -5.55 4.91
CA LEU A 360 7.97 -5.06 3.88
C LEU A 360 8.63 -5.14 2.51
N ILE A 361 7.84 -5.49 1.49
CA ILE A 361 8.26 -5.48 0.08
C ILE A 361 7.31 -4.57 -0.69
N ARG A 362 7.84 -3.61 -1.46
CA ARG A 362 7.07 -2.85 -2.45
C ARG A 362 7.40 -3.40 -3.84
N PRO A 363 6.49 -4.18 -4.47
CA PRO A 363 6.76 -4.83 -5.74
C PRO A 363 6.47 -3.89 -6.92
N GLY A 364 7.18 -2.76 -6.99
CA GLY A 364 7.04 -1.78 -8.06
C GLY A 364 7.42 -0.37 -7.61
N PRO A 365 7.32 0.61 -8.51
CA PRO A 365 7.74 1.97 -8.24
C PRO A 365 6.76 2.67 -7.30
N ASP A 366 7.26 3.71 -6.64
CA ASP A 366 6.48 4.55 -5.75
C ASP A 366 5.25 5.15 -6.45
N GLY A 367 4.11 5.19 -5.77
CA GLY A 367 2.82 5.65 -6.31
C GLY A 367 2.08 4.66 -7.23
N LYS A 368 2.74 3.58 -7.68
CA LYS A 368 2.09 2.45 -8.40
C LYS A 368 2.00 1.17 -7.57
N ALA A 369 2.74 1.09 -6.47
CA ALA A 369 2.71 -0.02 -5.53
C ALA A 369 2.75 0.49 -4.07
N ILE A 370 2.20 -0.32 -3.18
CA ILE A 370 2.24 -0.12 -1.73
C ILE A 370 3.23 -1.10 -1.08
N TRP A 371 3.66 -0.78 0.15
CA TRP A 371 4.45 -1.69 0.98
C TRP A 371 3.61 -2.88 1.44
N LEU A 372 3.98 -4.08 1.04
CA LEU A 372 3.31 -5.33 1.43
C LEU A 372 4.05 -5.96 2.62
N PRO A 373 3.38 -6.20 3.77
CA PRO A 373 3.95 -6.98 4.86
C PRO A 373 4.16 -8.44 4.43
N ILE A 374 5.33 -9.00 4.77
CA ILE A 374 5.66 -10.39 4.41
C ILE A 374 5.74 -11.26 5.65
N GLU A 375 6.59 -10.86 6.59
CA GLU A 375 6.89 -11.66 7.78
C GLU A 375 7.28 -10.75 8.93
N THR A 376 6.66 -10.99 10.08
CA THR A 376 6.93 -10.29 11.34
C THR A 376 7.80 -11.17 12.23
N ILE A 377 8.86 -10.56 12.75
CA ILE A 377 9.78 -11.14 13.72
C ILE A 377 9.48 -10.42 15.03
N PRO A 378 8.65 -11.02 15.90
CA PRO A 378 8.54 -10.50 17.24
C PRO A 378 9.84 -10.85 17.97
N TRP A 379 10.30 -9.99 18.88
CA TRP A 379 11.43 -10.26 19.77
C TRP A 379 11.44 -9.27 20.91
N SER A 380 12.00 -9.68 22.04
CA SER A 380 12.09 -8.81 23.21
C SER A 380 13.38 -9.05 23.96
N TRP A 381 13.76 -8.04 24.72
CA TRP A 381 14.81 -8.19 25.69
C TRP A 381 14.49 -7.44 26.96
N ARG A 382 15.09 -7.89 28.03
CA ARG A 382 15.10 -7.19 29.30
C ARG A 382 16.42 -7.39 30.00
N PHE A 383 16.76 -6.41 30.82
CA PHE A 383 17.82 -6.54 31.79
C PHE A 383 17.48 -5.73 33.03
N SER A 384 18.27 -5.95 34.07
CA SER A 384 18.31 -5.10 35.24
C SER A 384 19.77 -4.83 35.55
N LEU A 385 20.07 -3.62 35.97
CA LEU A 385 21.43 -3.17 36.21
C LEU A 385 21.43 -2.44 37.54
N GLU A 386 22.33 -2.85 38.43
CA GLU A 386 22.49 -2.27 39.77
C GLU A 386 23.92 -1.78 39.95
N ARG A 387 24.08 -0.58 40.48
CA ARG A 387 25.39 -0.03 40.83
C ARG A 387 25.99 -0.78 42.01
N VAL A 388 27.25 -1.19 41.87
CA VAL A 388 28.01 -1.93 42.89
C VAL A 388 29.02 -1.02 43.61
N LYS A 389 29.55 0.00 42.93
CA LYS A 389 30.52 0.97 43.47
C LYS A 389 29.89 2.35 43.55
N ASP A 390 29.95 3.00 44.70
CA ASP A 390 29.40 4.34 44.88
C ASP A 390 30.14 5.40 44.07
N ASN A 391 29.35 6.26 43.42
CA ASN A 391 29.70 7.49 42.70
C ASN A 391 31.13 7.55 42.10
N PRO A 392 31.44 6.73 41.08
CA PRO A 392 32.80 6.62 40.55
C PRO A 392 33.22 7.88 39.74
N GLY A 393 32.31 8.82 39.45
CA GLY A 393 32.55 9.94 38.54
C GLY A 393 32.36 9.57 37.06
N TRP A 394 32.28 10.55 36.17
CA TRP A 394 31.98 10.34 34.74
C TRP A 394 33.00 9.42 34.05
N ASP A 395 34.29 9.64 34.30
CA ASP A 395 35.38 8.91 33.63
C ASP A 395 35.46 7.44 34.07
N GLU A 396 35.08 7.15 35.32
CA GLU A 396 35.09 5.80 35.85
C GLU A 396 33.75 5.06 35.61
N THR A 397 32.67 5.75 35.20
CA THR A 397 31.33 5.13 35.02
C THR A 397 31.37 3.96 34.02
N CYS A 398 32.26 4.01 33.02
CA CYS A 398 32.46 2.96 32.02
C CYS A 398 33.29 1.76 32.50
N LEU A 399 33.88 1.80 33.70
CA LEU A 399 34.76 0.72 34.16
C LEU A 399 33.97 -0.58 34.39
N PRO A 400 34.43 -1.72 33.83
CA PRO A 400 33.83 -3.02 34.10
C PRO A 400 33.75 -3.29 35.60
N GLY A 401 32.59 -3.75 36.07
CA GLY A 401 32.38 -4.12 37.49
C GLY A 401 31.77 -3.02 38.37
N ASN A 402 31.63 -1.78 37.88
CA ASN A 402 30.87 -0.75 38.60
C ASN A 402 29.37 -1.05 38.66
N PHE A 403 28.91 -1.93 37.77
CA PHE A 403 27.52 -2.33 37.67
C PHE A 403 27.41 -3.85 37.60
N ARG A 404 26.35 -4.37 38.21
CA ARG A 404 25.95 -5.77 38.16
C ARG A 404 24.72 -5.87 37.28
N ILE A 405 24.85 -6.62 36.19
CA ILE A 405 23.72 -6.98 35.34
C ILE A 405 23.05 -8.22 35.92
N THR A 406 21.72 -8.17 36.02
CA THR A 406 20.87 -9.27 36.47
C THR A 406 19.60 -9.33 35.61
N ASN A 407 18.79 -10.37 35.78
CA ASN A 407 17.50 -10.53 35.08
C ASN A 407 17.59 -10.36 33.55
N THR A 408 18.75 -10.68 32.96
CA THR A 408 18.93 -10.64 31.52
C THR A 408 18.09 -11.74 30.90
N ARG A 409 17.21 -11.34 29.99
CA ARG A 409 16.46 -12.28 29.19
C ARG A 409 16.29 -11.70 27.80
N PHE A 410 16.56 -12.52 26.82
CA PHE A 410 16.37 -12.22 25.42
C PHE A 410 15.49 -13.31 24.84
N VAL A 411 14.41 -12.90 24.17
CA VAL A 411 13.41 -13.80 23.61
C VAL A 411 13.23 -13.45 22.15
N ILE A 412 13.61 -14.36 21.27
CA ILE A 412 13.01 -14.43 19.94
C ILE A 412 11.83 -15.40 20.09
N PRO A 413 10.56 -14.96 20.09
CA PRO A 413 9.43 -15.86 19.97
C PRO A 413 9.64 -16.77 18.77
N GLY A 414 9.27 -18.04 18.95
CA GLY A 414 9.63 -19.14 18.06
C GLY A 414 9.22 -18.93 16.60
N LYS A 415 8.04 -19.42 16.21
CA LYS A 415 7.62 -19.42 14.80
C LYS A 415 7.33 -17.98 14.37
N ARG A 416 8.02 -17.55 13.31
CA ARG A 416 7.81 -16.25 12.65
C ARG A 416 6.35 -16.12 12.19
N GLU A 417 5.85 -14.90 12.23
CA GLU A 417 4.46 -14.59 11.90
C GLU A 417 4.39 -14.23 10.43
N LYS A 418 4.00 -15.20 9.60
CA LYS A 418 3.73 -14.94 8.18
C LYS A 418 2.48 -14.10 8.03
N PHE A 419 2.53 -13.08 7.19
CA PHE A 419 1.36 -12.28 6.84
C PHE A 419 0.30 -13.18 6.19
N SER A 420 -0.94 -13.14 6.69
CA SER A 420 -2.01 -14.02 6.18
C SER A 420 -2.85 -13.38 5.06
N GLY A 421 -2.51 -12.17 4.63
CA GLY A 421 -3.26 -11.41 3.63
C GLY A 421 -4.41 -10.59 4.19
N LYS A 422 -4.62 -10.63 5.52
CA LYS A 422 -5.72 -9.94 6.19
C LYS A 422 -5.35 -8.53 6.63
N LEU A 423 -6.36 -7.67 6.69
CA LEU A 423 -6.19 -6.26 7.04
C LEU A 423 -5.66 -6.10 8.48
N GLU A 424 -6.15 -6.91 9.40
CA GLU A 424 -5.75 -6.90 10.83
C GLU A 424 -4.31 -7.35 11.09
N ASP A 425 -3.68 -8.01 10.12
CA ASP A 425 -2.29 -8.44 10.21
C ASP A 425 -1.30 -7.35 9.76
N VAL A 426 -1.79 -6.29 9.11
CA VAL A 426 -0.94 -5.17 8.69
C VAL A 426 -0.43 -4.44 9.92
N PRO A 427 0.89 -4.22 10.07
CA PRO A 427 1.43 -3.48 11.20
C PRO A 427 0.73 -2.11 11.37
N SER A 428 0.30 -1.79 12.58
CA SER A 428 -0.43 -0.55 12.85
C SER A 428 0.14 0.18 14.04
N TRP A 429 0.13 1.51 13.98
CA TRP A 429 0.57 2.37 15.07
C TRP A 429 -0.21 3.68 15.08
N ASP A 430 -0.41 4.24 16.27
CA ASP A 430 -1.10 5.52 16.45
C ASP A 430 -0.16 6.66 16.83
N LYS A 431 1.12 6.34 17.06
CA LYS A 431 2.14 7.29 17.47
C LYS A 431 3.54 6.83 17.08
N VAL A 432 4.43 7.81 16.95
CA VAL A 432 5.88 7.62 16.80
C VAL A 432 6.53 7.74 18.18
N LEU A 433 7.53 6.91 18.45
CA LEU A 433 8.35 7.00 19.64
C LEU A 433 9.33 8.18 19.48
N ASP A 434 8.84 9.40 19.66
CA ASP A 434 9.61 10.63 19.43
C ASP A 434 10.34 11.16 20.67
N GLY A 435 10.42 10.35 21.74
CA GLY A 435 11.10 10.70 22.99
C GLY A 435 10.47 11.89 23.73
N SER A 436 9.36 12.46 23.25
CA SER A 436 8.81 13.71 23.76
C SER A 436 7.74 13.56 24.84
N GLU A 437 7.19 12.35 25.08
CA GLU A 437 6.07 12.19 26.01
C GLU A 437 6.13 10.95 26.93
N LYS A 438 5.79 11.20 28.21
CA LYS A 438 5.50 10.28 29.34
C LYS A 438 6.65 9.80 30.22
N ALA A 439 7.76 10.55 30.28
CA ALA A 439 8.68 10.43 31.40
C ALA A 439 8.00 10.91 32.70
N MET A 440 7.83 10.01 33.68
CA MET A 440 7.36 10.37 35.01
C MET A 440 8.53 10.41 35.99
N HIS A 441 8.57 11.46 36.81
CA HIS A 441 9.55 11.60 37.89
C HIS A 441 8.87 11.41 39.24
N HIS A 442 9.46 10.58 40.09
CA HIS A 442 8.94 10.26 41.42
C HIS A 442 10.01 10.43 42.50
N ASN A 443 9.55 10.79 43.70
CA ASN A 443 10.35 10.92 44.93
C ASN A 443 9.87 9.94 46.02
N ASP A 444 9.25 8.83 45.63
CA ASP A 444 8.64 7.86 46.55
C ASP A 444 9.30 6.48 46.41
N ASP A 445 10.03 6.09 47.46
CA ASP A 445 10.72 4.81 47.54
C ASP A 445 9.76 3.62 47.59
N ASN A 446 8.57 3.75 48.18
CA ASN A 446 7.58 2.68 48.19
C ASN A 446 7.03 2.46 46.79
N ARG A 447 6.74 3.54 46.06
CA ARG A 447 6.33 3.48 44.66
C ARG A 447 7.40 2.83 43.78
N TRP A 448 8.68 3.17 43.96
CA TRP A 448 9.77 2.49 43.27
C TRP A 448 9.76 0.97 43.51
N LEU A 449 9.60 0.54 44.77
CA LEU A 449 9.56 -0.89 45.09
C LEU A 449 8.35 -1.58 44.43
N ASP A 450 7.19 -0.93 44.40
CA ASP A 450 5.99 -1.45 43.76
C ASP A 450 6.14 -1.55 42.23
N ASP A 451 6.73 -0.54 41.59
CA ASP A 451 7.00 -0.53 40.15
C ASP A 451 8.03 -1.61 39.77
N VAL A 452 9.10 -1.77 40.53
CA VAL A 452 10.10 -2.84 40.33
C VAL A 452 9.47 -4.22 40.53
N ASN A 453 8.61 -4.39 41.53
CA ASN A 453 7.89 -5.63 41.75
C ASN A 453 6.92 -5.94 40.60
N THR A 454 6.30 -4.91 40.03
CA THR A 454 5.44 -5.04 38.85
C THR A 454 6.25 -5.41 37.62
N PHE A 455 7.39 -4.74 37.39
CA PHE A 455 8.32 -5.05 36.30
C PHE A 455 8.80 -6.50 36.36
N ARG A 456 9.17 -7.00 37.54
CA ARG A 456 9.64 -8.39 37.73
C ARG A 456 8.56 -9.43 37.42
N LYS A 457 7.28 -9.07 37.49
CA LYS A 457 6.14 -9.94 37.18
C LYS A 457 5.83 -9.99 35.67
N ILE A 458 6.38 -9.09 34.86
CA ILE A 458 6.27 -9.13 33.40
C ILE A 458 6.93 -10.44 32.93
N LYS A 459 6.12 -11.32 32.32
CA LYS A 459 6.53 -12.68 31.95
C LYS A 459 7.23 -12.75 30.61
#